data_AF-A0A1D8U2U0-F1
#
_entry.id   AF-A0A1D8U2U0-F1
#
_cell.length_a   1.000
_cell.length_b   1.000
_cell.length_c   1.000
_cell.angle_alpha   90.00
_cell.angle_beta   90.00
_cell.angle_gamma   90.00
#
_symmetry.space_group_name_H-M   'P 1'
#
loop_
_entity.id
_entity.type
_entity.pdbx_description
1 polymer ?
#
loop_
_entity_poly.entity_id
_entity_poly.type
_entity_poly.pdbx_seq_one_letter_code
_entity_poly.pdbx_strand_id
1 'polypeptide(L)'
;MLITPLFSQLDSKQWICVLDPALALSYYGVHIAQQLGEIMELWIARELWHILNNTKFYLQQPELLIPKSTLNEKASEQEKATLESVIWSLKEWKGLQTENDLLGLNLFWLGDSLRESLLPKGTTTKLLPRWEYLARLLDRRINQSQGTNDTLMASFRDTVALSASLGSAFILSYQNPTDFSDNRPPDICKALDNLGISCQLVSPQDRIVALESDYLRQLMIYTGLAKLLWEGLHLCVIHLVTPAVTASERMSKLSWSDNVACDPEDLGNFPELKKDLWINTKAFWYSLSM
;
A
#
# COMPACT_ATOMS: atom_id res chain seq x y z
N MET A 1 18.20 -32.48 14.49
CA MET A 1 17.22 -31.60 15.16
C MET A 1 16.39 -31.02 14.04
N LEU A 2 15.19 -31.55 13.81
CA LEU A 2 14.28 -31.05 12.78
C LEU A 2 13.78 -29.69 13.27
N ILE A 3 14.14 -28.62 12.57
CA ILE A 3 13.50 -27.31 12.77
C ILE A 3 12.10 -27.50 12.22
N THR A 4 11.16 -27.88 13.07
CA THR A 4 9.75 -27.79 12.76
C THR A 4 9.50 -26.31 12.45
N PRO A 5 9.06 -25.95 11.23
CA PRO A 5 8.76 -24.56 10.97
C PRO A 5 7.70 -24.11 11.96
N LEU A 6 7.91 -22.96 12.59
CA LEU A 6 6.93 -22.32 13.48
C LEU A 6 5.56 -22.05 12.80
N PHE A 7 5.45 -22.34 11.50
CA PHE A 7 4.23 -22.25 10.70
C PHE A 7 3.10 -23.18 11.17
N SER A 8 3.38 -24.29 11.86
CA SER A 8 2.33 -25.25 12.22
C SER A 8 1.53 -24.92 13.49
N GLN A 9 1.77 -23.77 14.14
CA GLN A 9 1.08 -23.39 15.38
C GLN A 9 0.45 -21.99 15.38
N LEU A 10 0.58 -21.22 14.29
CA LEU A 10 -0.20 -20.02 14.05
C LEU A 10 -1.21 -20.29 12.93
N ASP A 11 -2.03 -21.33 13.13
CA ASP A 11 -3.19 -21.56 12.30
C ASP A 11 -4.10 -20.31 12.33
N SER A 12 -4.44 -19.82 11.14
CA SER A 12 -5.60 -18.98 10.81
C SER A 12 -5.48 -17.44 10.74
N LYS A 13 -4.31 -16.79 10.83
CA LYS A 13 -4.23 -15.36 10.48
C LYS A 13 -3.44 -15.13 9.20
N GLN A 14 -4.17 -15.06 8.09
CA GLN A 14 -3.62 -14.65 6.80
C GLN A 14 -3.14 -13.20 6.93
N TRP A 15 -1.86 -12.98 6.61
CA TRP A 15 -1.29 -11.63 6.64
C TRP A 15 -1.84 -10.84 5.47
N ILE A 16 -2.23 -9.61 5.74
CA ILE A 16 -2.75 -8.68 4.75
C ILE A 16 -1.67 -7.62 4.52
N CYS A 17 -1.18 -7.53 3.30
CA CYS A 17 -0.12 -6.63 2.91
C CYS A 17 -0.65 -5.71 1.81
N VAL A 18 -0.63 -4.40 2.04
CA VAL A 18 -0.88 -3.42 0.98
C VAL A 18 0.44 -3.07 0.32
N LEU A 19 0.52 -3.18 -1.01
CA LEU A 19 1.70 -2.79 -1.75
C LEU A 19 1.75 -1.27 -1.90
N ASP A 20 2.86 -0.69 -1.48
CA ASP A 20 3.18 0.72 -1.69
C ASP A 20 3.38 1.05 -3.19
N PRO A 21 2.88 2.20 -3.69
CA PRO A 21 3.08 2.62 -5.06
C PRO A 21 4.54 2.70 -5.51
N ALA A 22 5.44 3.22 -4.66
CA ALA A 22 6.85 3.31 -5.02
C ALA A 22 7.46 1.92 -5.20
N LEU A 23 7.15 0.98 -4.30
CA LEU A 23 7.59 -0.40 -4.43
C LEU A 23 7.00 -1.08 -5.66
N ALA A 24 5.70 -0.95 -5.90
CA ALA A 24 5.02 -1.55 -7.04
C ALA A 24 5.61 -1.06 -8.36
N LEU A 25 5.95 0.23 -8.47
CA LEU A 25 6.55 0.84 -9.66
C LEU A 25 8.09 0.67 -9.75
N SER A 26 8.70 -0.05 -8.81
CA SER A 26 10.13 -0.40 -8.86
C SER A 26 10.39 -1.62 -9.75
N TYR A 27 11.67 -1.88 -10.07
CA TYR A 27 12.12 -3.14 -10.70
C TYR A 27 11.76 -4.41 -9.91
N TYR A 28 11.39 -4.28 -8.63
CA TYR A 28 11.13 -5.42 -7.76
C TYR A 28 9.65 -5.70 -7.55
N GLY A 29 8.77 -4.75 -7.86
CA GLY A 29 7.35 -4.78 -7.47
C GLY A 29 6.61 -6.03 -7.95
N VAL A 30 6.74 -6.36 -9.25
CA VAL A 30 6.10 -7.55 -9.84
C VAL A 30 6.63 -8.85 -9.24
N HIS A 31 7.94 -8.97 -9.07
CA HIS A 31 8.54 -10.17 -8.50
C HIS A 31 8.11 -10.39 -7.05
N ILE A 32 8.09 -9.32 -6.25
CA ILE A 32 7.58 -9.37 -4.87
C ILE A 32 6.12 -9.79 -4.85
N ALA A 33 5.29 -9.21 -5.72
CA ALA A 33 3.87 -9.56 -5.79
C ALA A 33 3.65 -11.03 -6.15
N GLN A 34 4.39 -11.55 -7.14
CA GLN A 34 4.32 -12.96 -7.52
C GLN A 34 4.72 -13.90 -6.37
N GLN A 35 5.84 -13.61 -5.72
CA GLN A 35 6.40 -14.52 -4.71
C GLN A 35 5.64 -14.44 -3.37
N LEU A 36 5.31 -13.24 -2.88
CA LEU A 36 4.55 -13.10 -1.63
C LEU A 36 3.09 -13.51 -1.79
N GLY A 37 2.51 -13.32 -2.97
CA GLY A 37 1.13 -13.70 -3.25
C GLY A 37 0.83 -15.19 -3.03
N GLU A 38 1.84 -16.04 -3.07
CA GLU A 38 1.70 -17.49 -2.78
C GLU A 38 1.32 -17.78 -1.32
N ILE A 39 1.63 -16.86 -0.39
CA ILE A 39 1.52 -17.11 1.06
C ILE A 39 0.79 -16.01 1.86
N MET A 40 0.50 -14.86 1.26
CA MET A 40 -0.18 -13.74 1.92
C MET A 40 -1.19 -13.06 1.00
N GLU A 41 -2.18 -12.39 1.60
CA GLU A 41 -3.12 -11.55 0.85
C GLU A 41 -2.44 -10.23 0.50
N LEU A 42 -2.24 -10.00 -0.79
CA LEU A 42 -1.68 -8.77 -1.31
C LEU A 42 -2.81 -7.86 -1.80
N TRP A 43 -2.69 -6.57 -1.48
CA TRP A 43 -3.67 -5.56 -1.87
C TRP A 43 -3.00 -4.43 -2.64
N ILE A 44 -3.62 -4.05 -3.75
CA ILE A 44 -3.27 -2.87 -4.55
C ILE A 44 -4.39 -1.84 -4.37
N ALA A 45 -3.98 -0.62 -4.04
CA ALA A 45 -4.89 0.52 -3.89
C ALA A 45 -5.49 0.95 -5.23
N ARG A 46 -6.68 1.56 -5.24
CA ARG A 46 -7.43 1.86 -6.48
C ARG A 46 -6.63 2.70 -7.46
N GLU A 47 -6.13 3.87 -7.07
CA GLU A 47 -5.33 4.69 -8.00
C GLU A 47 -4.06 3.98 -8.49
N LEU A 48 -3.41 3.14 -7.67
CA LEU A 48 -2.29 2.31 -8.13
C LEU A 48 -2.75 1.31 -9.19
N TRP A 49 -3.88 0.63 -8.97
CA TRP A 49 -4.45 -0.29 -9.94
C TRP A 49 -4.81 0.43 -11.25
N HIS A 50 -5.36 1.65 -11.19
CA HIS A 50 -5.62 2.46 -12.37
C HIS A 50 -4.33 2.79 -13.15
N ILE A 51 -3.24 3.10 -12.45
CA ILE A 51 -1.93 3.31 -13.07
C ILE A 51 -1.48 2.04 -13.81
N LEU A 52 -1.52 0.90 -13.14
CA LEU A 52 -1.06 -0.38 -13.69
C LEU A 52 -1.94 -0.85 -14.87
N ASN A 53 -3.26 -0.70 -14.77
CA ASN A 53 -4.21 -1.11 -15.80
C ASN A 53 -4.24 -0.16 -17.01
N ASN A 54 -3.94 1.13 -16.82
CA ASN A 54 -3.82 2.10 -17.91
C ASN A 54 -2.37 2.23 -18.43
N THR A 55 -1.70 1.08 -18.59
CA THR A 55 -0.27 1.00 -18.95
C THR A 55 0.07 1.83 -20.19
N LYS A 56 -0.80 1.81 -21.21
CA LYS A 56 -0.53 2.50 -22.49
C LYS A 56 -0.41 4.01 -22.30
N PHE A 57 -1.27 4.61 -21.46
CA PHE A 57 -1.24 6.04 -21.17
C PHE A 57 0.04 6.41 -20.42
N TYR A 58 0.36 5.69 -19.35
CA TYR A 58 1.54 5.99 -18.53
C TYR A 58 2.87 5.64 -19.20
N LEU A 59 2.91 4.73 -20.17
CA LEU A 59 4.08 4.54 -21.02
C LEU A 59 4.34 5.72 -21.98
N GLN A 60 3.31 6.50 -22.31
CA GLN A 60 3.45 7.71 -23.12
C GLN A 60 3.85 8.93 -22.29
N GLN A 61 3.54 8.91 -20.98
CA GLN A 61 3.80 10.01 -20.04
C GLN A 61 4.34 9.47 -18.68
N PRO A 62 5.45 8.72 -18.66
CA PRO A 62 5.95 8.08 -17.44
C PRO A 62 6.44 9.10 -16.40
N GLU A 63 6.74 10.32 -16.80
CA GLU A 63 7.10 11.44 -15.93
C GLU A 63 5.97 11.87 -14.97
N LEU A 64 4.73 11.44 -15.21
CA LEU A 64 3.60 11.66 -14.28
C LEU A 64 3.68 10.76 -13.04
N LEU A 65 4.53 9.74 -13.05
CA LEU A 65 4.65 8.74 -11.99
C LEU A 65 5.95 8.86 -11.20
N ILE A 66 6.74 9.91 -11.45
CA ILE A 66 7.94 10.21 -10.67
C ILE A 66 7.69 11.47 -9.82
N PRO A 67 8.19 11.51 -8.57
CA PRO A 67 8.15 12.73 -7.79
C PRO A 67 8.86 13.87 -8.53
N LYS A 68 8.20 15.02 -8.71
CA LYS A 68 8.83 16.19 -9.33
C LYS A 68 9.83 16.79 -8.34
N SER A 69 11.12 16.72 -8.64
CA SER A 69 12.10 17.45 -7.85
C SER A 69 11.97 18.96 -8.16
N THR A 70 11.84 19.78 -7.14
CA THR A 70 11.72 21.25 -7.27
C THR A 70 13.06 21.94 -7.51
N LEU A 71 14.15 21.17 -7.65
CA LEU A 71 15.52 21.69 -7.67
C LEU A 71 16.34 21.06 -8.81
N ASN A 72 16.46 21.82 -9.91
CA ASN A 72 17.41 21.74 -11.04
C ASN A 72 16.84 21.29 -12.40
N GLU A 73 17.01 22.16 -13.41
CA GLU A 73 16.60 22.01 -14.82
C GLU A 73 17.38 20.92 -15.60
N LYS A 74 18.19 20.10 -14.93
CA LYS A 74 18.82 18.93 -15.53
C LYS A 74 18.38 17.71 -14.76
N ALA A 75 17.62 16.84 -15.44
CA ALA A 75 17.23 15.54 -14.91
C ALA A 75 18.49 14.84 -14.37
N SER A 76 18.53 14.64 -13.06
CA SER A 76 19.59 13.90 -12.39
C SER A 76 19.65 12.48 -12.96
N GLU A 77 20.83 11.86 -12.94
CA GLU A 77 20.96 10.44 -13.35
C GLU A 77 20.00 9.53 -12.56
N GLN A 78 19.68 9.92 -11.32
CA GLN A 78 18.70 9.26 -10.47
C GLN A 78 17.27 9.35 -11.04
N GLU A 79 16.82 10.51 -11.50
CA GLU A 79 15.48 10.66 -12.10
C GLU A 79 15.34 9.80 -13.37
N LYS A 80 16.41 9.69 -14.17
CA LYS A 80 16.44 8.80 -15.34
C LYS A 80 16.33 7.33 -14.93
N ALA A 81 17.11 6.90 -13.94
CA ALA A 81 17.04 5.53 -13.43
C ALA A 81 15.66 5.20 -12.85
N THR A 82 15.05 6.13 -12.11
CA THR A 82 13.68 5.98 -11.61
C THR A 82 12.68 5.88 -12.76
N LEU A 83 12.81 6.70 -13.80
CA LEU A 83 11.92 6.65 -14.96
C LEU A 83 12.03 5.32 -15.72
N GLU A 84 13.26 4.82 -15.91
CA GLU A 84 13.51 3.51 -16.52
C GLU A 84 12.90 2.38 -15.69
N SER A 85 13.00 2.46 -14.35
CA SER A 85 12.35 1.53 -13.42
C SER A 85 10.84 1.53 -13.57
N VAL A 86 10.22 2.71 -13.61
CA VAL A 86 8.77 2.86 -13.78
C VAL A 86 8.32 2.25 -15.12
N ILE A 87 9.01 2.58 -16.22
CA ILE A 87 8.68 2.06 -17.55
C ILE A 87 8.81 0.54 -17.60
N TRP A 88 9.86 -0.02 -17.00
CA TRP A 88 10.05 -1.46 -16.92
C TRP A 88 8.92 -2.09 -16.11
N SER A 89 8.65 -1.57 -14.91
CA SER A 89 7.62 -2.08 -14.01
C SER A 89 6.24 -2.09 -14.66
N LEU A 90 5.85 -1.01 -15.35
CA LEU A 90 4.59 -0.93 -16.08
C LEU A 90 4.44 -2.06 -17.12
N LYS A 91 5.51 -2.41 -17.84
CA LYS A 91 5.48 -3.51 -18.82
C LYS A 91 5.35 -4.86 -18.15
N GLU A 92 6.07 -5.08 -17.05
CA GLU A 92 6.04 -6.34 -16.32
C GLU A 92 4.70 -6.58 -15.62
N TRP A 93 4.09 -5.54 -15.04
CA TRP A 93 2.75 -5.62 -14.47
C TRP A 93 1.71 -5.98 -15.53
N LYS A 94 1.84 -5.41 -16.74
CA LYS A 94 0.98 -5.78 -17.87
C LYS A 94 1.17 -7.26 -18.25
N GLY A 95 2.41 -7.75 -18.27
CA GLY A 95 2.71 -9.16 -18.49
C GLY A 95 2.06 -10.05 -17.43
N LEU A 96 2.23 -9.71 -16.15
CA LEU A 96 1.63 -10.41 -15.01
C LEU A 96 0.10 -10.55 -15.17
N GLN A 97 -0.59 -9.44 -15.48
CA GLN A 97 -2.04 -9.42 -15.67
C GLN A 97 -2.51 -10.32 -16.83
N THR A 98 -1.71 -10.47 -17.88
CA THR A 98 -2.06 -11.30 -19.03
C THR A 98 -1.72 -12.78 -18.86
N GLU A 99 -0.71 -13.09 -18.05
CA GLU A 99 -0.12 -14.43 -17.96
C GLU A 99 -0.57 -15.22 -16.73
N ASN A 100 -1.11 -14.54 -15.70
CA ASN A 100 -1.36 -15.16 -14.40
C ASN A 100 -2.82 -14.96 -13.95
N ASP A 101 -3.34 -15.96 -13.23
CA ASP A 101 -4.56 -15.81 -12.46
C ASP A 101 -4.27 -15.01 -11.19
N LEU A 102 -4.60 -13.71 -11.20
CA LEU A 102 -4.37 -12.81 -10.07
C LEU A 102 -5.09 -13.25 -8.79
N LEU A 103 -6.22 -13.95 -8.93
CA LEU A 103 -6.93 -14.54 -7.79
C LEU A 103 -6.13 -15.69 -7.17
N GLY A 104 -5.51 -16.52 -8.00
CA GLY A 104 -4.59 -17.58 -7.58
C GLY A 104 -3.31 -17.04 -6.91
N LEU A 105 -2.89 -15.82 -7.26
CA LEU A 105 -1.78 -15.10 -6.64
C LEU A 105 -2.17 -14.31 -5.38
N ASN A 106 -3.40 -14.46 -4.88
CA ASN A 106 -3.94 -13.68 -3.75
C ASN A 106 -3.70 -12.16 -3.90
N LEU A 107 -3.78 -11.65 -5.13
CA LEU A 107 -3.57 -10.23 -5.43
C LEU A 107 -4.92 -9.54 -5.68
N PHE A 108 -5.33 -8.71 -4.74
CA PHE A 108 -6.65 -8.09 -4.68
C PHE A 108 -6.57 -6.57 -4.90
N TRP A 109 -7.66 -5.97 -5.37
CA TRP A 109 -7.73 -4.52 -5.55
C TRP A 109 -9.17 -4.01 -5.42
N LEU A 110 -9.29 -2.71 -5.12
CA LEU A 110 -10.54 -1.97 -5.25
C LEU A 110 -10.57 -1.28 -6.61
N GLY A 111 -11.66 -1.47 -7.36
CA GLY A 111 -11.97 -0.71 -8.57
C GLY A 111 -12.94 0.44 -8.29
N ASP A 112 -13.45 1.09 -9.34
CA ASP A 112 -14.45 2.16 -9.21
C ASP A 112 -15.81 1.66 -8.70
N SER A 113 -16.04 0.35 -8.81
CA SER A 113 -17.22 -0.31 -8.26
C SER A 113 -16.86 -1.70 -7.71
N LEU A 114 -17.78 -2.30 -6.95
CA LEU A 114 -17.63 -3.69 -6.51
C LEU A 114 -17.50 -4.68 -7.69
N ARG A 115 -18.06 -4.34 -8.86
CA ARG A 115 -17.97 -5.18 -10.08
C ARG A 115 -16.58 -5.11 -10.74
N GLU A 116 -15.86 -4.02 -10.52
CA GLU A 116 -14.52 -3.78 -11.05
C GLU A 116 -13.42 -4.11 -10.04
N SER A 117 -13.81 -4.48 -8.82
CA SER A 117 -12.91 -4.90 -7.74
C SER A 117 -12.68 -6.41 -7.78
N LEU A 118 -11.47 -6.84 -7.42
CA LEU A 118 -11.20 -8.24 -7.09
C LEU A 118 -10.99 -8.35 -5.59
N LEU A 119 -11.88 -9.07 -4.91
CA LEU A 119 -11.91 -9.19 -3.45
C LEU A 119 -11.70 -10.65 -3.01
N PRO A 120 -11.05 -10.88 -1.85
CA PRO A 120 -10.99 -12.20 -1.24
C PRO A 120 -12.39 -12.76 -0.95
N LYS A 121 -12.52 -14.08 -0.92
CA LYS A 121 -13.77 -14.75 -0.53
C LYS A 121 -14.14 -14.35 0.90
N GLY A 122 -15.40 -13.95 1.12
CA GLY A 122 -15.89 -13.54 2.43
C GLY A 122 -15.60 -12.08 2.80
N THR A 123 -15.00 -11.29 1.89
CA THR A 123 -14.84 -9.85 2.08
C THR A 123 -16.18 -9.16 2.21
N THR A 124 -16.33 -8.29 3.20
CA THR A 124 -17.59 -7.57 3.44
C THR A 124 -17.85 -6.55 2.33
N THR A 125 -19.10 -6.43 1.88
CA THR A 125 -19.54 -5.37 0.95
C THR A 125 -19.32 -3.95 1.49
N LYS A 126 -19.07 -3.82 2.80
CA LYS A 126 -18.79 -2.56 3.50
C LYS A 126 -17.34 -2.05 3.30
N LEU A 127 -16.44 -2.85 2.71
CA LEU A 127 -15.03 -2.45 2.52
C LEU A 127 -14.90 -1.24 1.57
N LEU A 128 -15.50 -1.30 0.38
CA LEU A 128 -15.39 -0.24 -0.62
C LEU A 128 -15.95 1.10 -0.11
N PRO A 129 -17.20 1.20 0.41
CA PRO A 129 -17.72 2.47 0.93
C PRO A 129 -16.90 3.02 2.10
N ARG A 130 -16.38 2.14 2.97
CA ARG A 130 -15.50 2.54 4.07
C ARG A 130 -14.20 3.16 3.55
N TRP A 131 -13.59 2.51 2.59
CA TRP A 131 -12.37 2.98 1.97
C TRP A 131 -12.58 4.32 1.28
N GLU A 132 -13.64 4.48 0.49
CA GLU A 132 -13.99 5.74 -0.17
C GLU A 132 -14.17 6.88 0.84
N TYR A 133 -14.86 6.59 1.95
CA TYR A 133 -15.06 7.57 3.02
C TYR A 133 -13.73 8.02 3.63
N LEU A 134 -12.82 7.09 3.94
CA LEU A 134 -11.51 7.39 4.50
C LEU A 134 -10.62 8.15 3.52
N ALA A 135 -10.62 7.75 2.24
CA ALA A 135 -9.87 8.43 1.18
C ALA A 135 -10.36 9.87 0.98
N ARG A 136 -11.68 10.11 0.98
CA ARG A 136 -12.27 11.46 0.88
C ARG A 136 -11.95 12.36 2.07
N LEU A 137 -11.79 11.78 3.27
CA LEU A 137 -11.32 12.55 4.42
C LEU A 137 -9.86 13.00 4.26
N LEU A 138 -9.01 12.17 3.65
CA LEU A 138 -7.61 12.54 3.34
C LEU A 138 -7.52 13.63 2.27
N ASP A 139 -8.41 13.63 1.26
CA ASP A 139 -8.44 14.69 0.22
C ASP A 139 -8.56 16.10 0.80
N ARG A 140 -9.29 16.24 1.91
CA ARG A 140 -9.43 17.53 2.61
C ARG A 140 -8.11 18.05 3.16
N ARG A 141 -7.18 17.15 3.49
CA ARG A 141 -5.86 17.48 4.01
C ARG A 141 -4.86 17.79 2.90
N ILE A 142 -4.96 17.09 1.76
CA ILE A 142 -4.12 17.36 0.56
C ILE A 142 -4.42 18.75 -0.01
N ASN A 143 -5.71 19.10 -0.17
CA ASN A 143 -6.13 20.38 -0.73
C ASN A 143 -5.71 21.60 0.11
N GLN A 144 -5.33 21.39 1.38
CA GLN A 144 -4.81 22.43 2.27
C GLN A 144 -3.29 22.61 2.16
N SER A 145 -2.56 21.59 1.69
CA SER A 145 -1.10 21.56 1.81
C SER A 145 -0.34 21.99 0.54
N GLN A 146 -0.86 21.81 -0.68
CA GLN A 146 -0.38 22.49 -1.90
C GLN A 146 -1.19 22.07 -3.16
N GLY A 147 -1.41 23.01 -4.08
CA GLY A 147 -2.12 22.75 -5.33
C GLY A 147 -1.26 22.02 -6.36
N THR A 148 -1.21 20.70 -6.32
CA THR A 148 -0.93 19.87 -7.51
C THR A 148 -1.67 18.55 -7.37
N ASN A 149 -2.53 18.25 -8.34
CA ASN A 149 -3.20 16.96 -8.48
C ASN A 149 -2.16 15.94 -8.96
N ASP A 150 -1.33 15.46 -8.02
CA ASP A 150 -0.27 14.48 -8.30
C ASP A 150 -0.87 13.07 -8.23
N THR A 151 -0.89 12.39 -9.39
CA THR A 151 -1.34 11.00 -9.54
C THR A 151 -0.68 10.08 -8.52
N LEU A 152 0.61 10.28 -8.23
CA LEU A 152 1.34 9.44 -7.27
C LEU A 152 0.87 9.71 -5.84
N MET A 153 0.61 10.98 -5.49
CA MET A 153 0.04 11.35 -4.19
C MET A 153 -1.36 10.78 -4.00
N ALA A 154 -2.20 10.75 -5.05
CA ALA A 154 -3.50 10.09 -5.00
C ALA A 154 -3.36 8.58 -4.72
N SER A 155 -2.37 7.94 -5.34
CA SER A 155 -2.01 6.53 -5.10
C SER A 155 -1.54 6.25 -3.67
N PHE A 156 -0.68 7.10 -3.10
CA PHE A 156 -0.28 7.00 -1.70
C PHE A 156 -1.47 7.21 -0.75
N ARG A 157 -2.33 8.20 -1.03
CA ARG A 157 -3.55 8.47 -0.26
C ARG A 157 -4.46 7.25 -0.24
N ASP A 158 -4.67 6.62 -1.39
CA ASP A 158 -5.51 5.42 -1.51
C ASP A 158 -4.92 4.22 -0.76
N THR A 159 -3.59 4.08 -0.80
CA THR A 159 -2.84 3.04 -0.06
C THR A 159 -3.02 3.17 1.44
N VAL A 160 -2.89 4.40 1.96
CA VAL A 160 -3.09 4.71 3.38
C VAL A 160 -4.55 4.46 3.79
N ALA A 161 -5.52 4.91 3.00
CA ALA A 161 -6.94 4.66 3.24
C ALA A 161 -7.28 3.16 3.20
N LEU A 162 -6.67 2.39 2.30
CA LEU A 162 -6.90 0.95 2.17
C LEU A 162 -6.35 0.18 3.36
N SER A 163 -5.11 0.45 3.76
CA SER A 163 -4.51 -0.17 4.95
C SER A 163 -5.38 0.11 6.20
N ALA A 164 -5.82 1.35 6.39
CA ALA A 164 -6.73 1.71 7.48
C ALA A 164 -8.13 1.06 7.38
N SER A 165 -8.58 0.71 6.17
CA SER A 165 -9.87 0.05 5.95
C SER A 165 -9.83 -1.45 6.25
N LEU A 166 -8.69 -2.08 5.99
CA LEU A 166 -8.43 -3.50 6.25
C LEU A 166 -8.11 -3.75 7.73
N GLY A 167 -7.67 -2.72 8.46
CA GLY A 167 -7.57 -2.70 9.92
C GLY A 167 -6.34 -3.39 10.50
N SER A 168 -5.94 -4.56 9.99
CA SER A 168 -4.71 -5.25 10.40
C SER A 168 -3.66 -5.36 9.30
N ALA A 169 -3.82 -4.59 8.22
CA ALA A 169 -2.90 -4.64 7.09
C ALA A 169 -1.69 -3.72 7.34
N PHE A 170 -0.50 -4.26 7.10
CA PHE A 170 0.71 -3.44 7.01
C PHE A 170 0.90 -3.00 5.55
N ILE A 171 1.67 -1.94 5.34
CA ILE A 171 2.08 -1.50 4.01
C ILE A 171 3.52 -1.93 3.80
N LEU A 172 3.79 -2.64 2.70
CA LEU A 172 5.14 -2.99 2.28
C LEU A 172 5.64 -1.96 1.28
N SER A 173 6.73 -1.29 1.63
CA SER A 173 7.41 -0.29 0.82
C SER A 173 8.90 -0.65 0.67
N TYR A 174 9.65 0.21 0.01
CA TYR A 174 11.11 0.10 -0.07
C TYR A 174 11.76 1.48 0.00
N GLN A 175 13.02 1.48 0.41
CA GLN A 175 13.91 2.63 0.25
C GLN A 175 14.74 2.41 -1.00
N ASN A 176 14.79 3.41 -1.88
CA ASN A 176 15.79 3.41 -2.94
C ASN A 176 17.22 3.46 -2.33
N PRO A 177 18.26 2.99 -3.02
CA PRO A 177 19.61 2.89 -2.45
C PRO A 177 20.17 4.21 -1.91
N THR A 178 19.82 5.34 -2.55
CA THR A 178 20.22 6.68 -2.12
C THR A 178 19.56 7.09 -0.80
N ASP A 179 18.25 6.88 -0.68
CA ASP A 179 17.50 7.20 0.54
C ASP A 179 17.92 6.29 1.69
N PHE A 180 18.20 5.01 1.41
CA PHE A 180 18.74 4.09 2.42
C PHE A 180 20.10 4.57 2.95
N SER A 181 21.03 4.91 2.06
CA SER A 181 22.38 5.39 2.42
C SER A 181 22.34 6.68 3.26
N ASP A 182 21.37 7.55 2.96
CA ASP A 182 21.17 8.82 3.67
C ASP A 182 20.28 8.69 4.93
N ASN A 183 19.85 7.48 5.32
CA ASN A 183 18.88 7.24 6.40
C ASN A 183 17.57 8.04 6.25
N ARG A 184 17.12 8.24 5.01
CA ARG A 184 15.86 8.94 4.70
C ARG A 184 14.69 7.97 4.72
N PRO A 185 13.50 8.41 5.17
CA PRO A 185 12.34 7.54 5.19
C PRO A 185 11.86 7.21 3.76
N PRO A 186 11.16 6.08 3.56
CA PRO A 186 10.59 5.73 2.25
C PRO A 186 9.55 6.78 1.80
N ASP A 187 9.29 6.84 0.50
CA ASP A 187 8.48 7.93 -0.09
C ASP A 187 7.06 8.01 0.48
N ILE A 188 6.45 6.88 0.84
CA ILE A 188 5.13 6.86 1.49
C ILE A 188 5.13 7.57 2.85
N CYS A 189 6.25 7.60 3.58
CA CYS A 189 6.35 8.36 4.82
C CYS A 189 6.31 9.87 4.55
N LYS A 190 6.97 10.33 3.47
CA LYS A 190 6.91 11.74 3.03
C LYS A 190 5.48 12.10 2.62
N ALA A 191 4.78 11.17 1.93
CA ALA A 191 3.38 11.33 1.58
C ALA A 191 2.45 11.37 2.82
N LEU A 192 2.71 10.56 3.83
CA LEU A 192 1.98 10.58 5.11
C LEU A 192 2.15 11.92 5.85
N ASP A 193 3.36 12.48 5.86
CA ASP A 193 3.59 13.80 6.44
C ASP A 193 2.79 14.89 5.69
N ASN A 194 2.71 14.82 4.36
CA ASN A 194 1.87 15.71 3.54
C ASN A 194 0.36 15.55 3.82
N LEU A 195 -0.06 14.38 4.31
CA LEU A 195 -1.42 14.08 4.79
C LEU A 195 -1.64 14.49 6.25
N GLY A 196 -0.65 15.10 6.90
CA GLY A 196 -0.69 15.48 8.32
C GLY A 196 -0.70 14.27 9.26
N ILE A 197 -0.12 13.14 8.83
CA ILE A 197 0.04 11.92 9.63
C ILE A 197 1.52 11.75 9.93
N SER A 198 1.90 11.95 11.19
CA SER A 198 3.30 11.76 11.61
C SER A 198 3.73 10.31 11.41
N CYS A 199 4.84 10.13 10.68
CA CYS A 199 5.47 8.85 10.48
C CYS A 199 6.77 8.73 11.29
N GLN A 200 6.87 7.72 12.14
CA GLN A 200 7.98 7.55 13.09
C GLN A 200 8.78 6.28 12.78
N LEU A 201 10.12 6.42 12.70
CA LEU A 201 11.02 5.27 12.64
C LEU A 201 11.02 4.57 14.00
N VAL A 202 10.75 3.27 14.00
CA VAL A 202 10.86 2.42 15.18
C VAL A 202 12.23 1.76 15.19
N SER A 203 12.86 1.77 16.36
CA SER A 203 14.17 1.16 16.56
C SER A 203 14.14 -0.34 16.27
N PRO A 204 15.14 -0.89 15.55
CA PRO A 204 15.30 -2.33 15.38
C PRO A 204 15.54 -3.09 16.71
N GLN A 205 15.90 -2.38 17.78
CA GLN A 205 16.06 -2.95 19.12
C GLN A 205 14.72 -3.10 19.87
N ASP A 206 13.62 -2.55 19.35
CA ASP A 206 12.29 -2.81 19.88
C ASP A 206 11.96 -4.31 19.71
N ARG A 207 11.51 -4.94 20.80
CA ARG A 207 11.28 -6.40 20.82
C ARG A 207 10.16 -6.83 19.88
N ILE A 208 9.14 -6.00 19.68
CA ILE A 208 8.01 -6.31 18.80
C ILE A 208 8.48 -6.23 17.35
N VAL A 209 9.23 -5.17 17.01
CA VAL A 209 9.83 -5.02 15.67
C VAL A 209 10.79 -6.16 15.36
N ALA A 210 11.63 -6.59 16.31
CA ALA A 210 12.55 -7.70 16.12
C ALA A 210 11.80 -9.01 15.80
N LEU A 211 10.76 -9.34 16.57
CA LEU A 211 9.93 -10.53 16.35
C LEU A 211 9.22 -10.50 15.00
N GLU A 212 8.61 -9.35 14.65
CA GLU A 212 7.89 -9.20 13.39
C GLU A 212 8.84 -9.24 12.18
N SER A 213 10.00 -8.58 12.29
CA SER A 213 11.02 -8.58 11.25
C SER A 213 11.57 -9.97 11.01
N ASP A 214 11.86 -10.74 12.06
CA ASP A 214 12.34 -12.12 11.93
C ASP A 214 11.31 -13.00 11.22
N TYR A 215 10.02 -12.85 11.56
CA TYR A 215 8.96 -13.58 10.89
C TYR A 215 8.83 -13.21 9.41
N LEU A 216 8.79 -11.91 9.10
CA LEU A 216 8.71 -11.44 7.71
C LEU A 216 9.94 -11.87 6.90
N ARG A 217 11.15 -11.82 7.46
CA ARG A 217 12.35 -12.34 6.80
C ARG A 217 12.25 -13.84 6.53
N GLN A 218 11.71 -14.63 7.45
CA GLN A 218 11.48 -16.06 7.21
C GLN A 218 10.50 -16.30 6.05
N LEU A 219 9.43 -15.51 5.95
CA LEU A 219 8.53 -15.55 4.80
C LEU A 219 9.26 -15.21 3.50
N MET A 220 10.05 -14.14 3.49
CA MET A 220 10.83 -13.72 2.31
C MET A 220 11.84 -14.80 1.88
N ILE A 221 12.46 -15.50 2.83
CA ILE A 221 13.34 -16.64 2.53
C ILE A 221 12.54 -17.79 1.91
N TYR A 222 11.39 -18.12 2.51
CA TYR A 222 10.52 -19.20 2.05
C TYR A 222 10.01 -18.97 0.61
N THR A 223 9.67 -17.72 0.27
CA THR A 223 9.21 -17.32 -1.07
C THR A 223 10.35 -16.94 -2.01
N GLY A 224 11.61 -17.30 -1.71
CA GLY A 224 12.74 -17.08 -2.62
C GLY A 224 13.16 -15.61 -2.84
N LEU A 225 12.68 -14.67 -2.02
CA LEU A 225 12.99 -13.24 -2.11
C LEU A 225 14.29 -12.84 -1.42
N ALA A 226 14.93 -13.74 -0.66
CA ALA A 226 16.19 -13.48 0.04
C ALA A 226 17.29 -12.94 -0.90
N LYS A 227 17.36 -13.44 -2.14
CA LYS A 227 18.32 -12.99 -3.15
C LYS A 227 18.16 -11.50 -3.49
N LEU A 228 16.93 -10.97 -3.50
CA LEU A 228 16.70 -9.55 -3.77
C LEU A 228 17.23 -8.68 -2.63
N LEU A 229 17.07 -9.15 -1.38
CA LEU A 229 17.62 -8.47 -0.22
C LEU A 229 19.15 -8.42 -0.27
N TRP A 230 19.79 -9.49 -0.78
CA TRP A 230 21.25 -9.52 -0.99
C TRP A 230 21.72 -8.62 -2.13
N GLU A 231 20.91 -8.44 -3.17
CA GLU A 231 21.17 -7.49 -4.27
C GLU A 231 20.98 -6.02 -3.86
N GLY A 232 20.65 -5.75 -2.59
CA GLY A 232 20.51 -4.38 -2.07
C GLY A 232 19.08 -3.84 -2.10
N LEU A 233 18.06 -4.71 -2.15
CA LEU A 233 16.69 -4.28 -1.91
C LEU A 233 16.46 -4.00 -0.42
N HIS A 234 16.15 -2.75 -0.09
CA HIS A 234 15.87 -2.30 1.27
C HIS A 234 14.36 -2.18 1.51
N LEU A 235 13.71 -3.30 1.85
CA LEU A 235 12.28 -3.32 2.18
C LEU A 235 11.98 -2.64 3.51
N CYS A 236 10.86 -1.93 3.56
CA CYS A 236 10.33 -1.27 4.75
C CYS A 236 8.91 -1.72 5.02
N VAL A 237 8.56 -1.84 6.29
CA VAL A 237 7.20 -2.12 6.75
C VAL A 237 6.66 -0.87 7.41
N ILE A 238 5.44 -0.49 7.06
CA ILE A 238 4.72 0.63 7.66
C ILE A 238 3.43 0.12 8.29
N HIS A 239 3.22 0.47 9.55
CA HIS A 239 2.00 0.21 10.31
C HIS A 239 1.24 1.50 10.57
N LEU A 240 -0.08 1.46 10.39
CA LEU A 240 -0.97 2.56 10.71
C LEU A 240 -1.74 2.27 12.00
N VAL A 241 -1.73 3.22 12.92
CA VAL A 241 -2.58 3.20 14.10
C VAL A 241 -3.65 4.27 13.92
N THR A 242 -4.91 3.84 13.73
CA THR A 242 -6.06 4.71 13.40
C THR A 242 -7.18 4.60 14.45
N PRO A 243 -7.00 5.14 15.68
CA PRO A 243 -7.90 4.87 16.80
C PRO A 243 -9.37 5.26 16.56
N ALA A 244 -9.60 6.40 15.89
CA ALA A 244 -10.94 6.88 15.60
C ALA A 244 -11.67 6.04 14.55
N VAL A 245 -10.93 5.44 13.61
CA VAL A 245 -11.48 4.48 12.64
C VAL A 245 -11.91 3.21 13.37
N THR A 246 -11.03 2.63 14.19
CA THR A 246 -11.34 1.42 14.98
C THR A 246 -12.47 1.64 15.97
N ALA A 247 -12.55 2.83 16.60
CA ALA A 247 -13.66 3.17 17.49
C ALA A 247 -14.98 3.30 16.73
N SER A 248 -14.97 3.92 15.54
CA SER A 248 -16.14 4.01 14.66
C SER A 248 -16.66 2.62 14.28
N GLU A 249 -15.78 1.65 14.02
CA GLU A 249 -16.17 0.25 13.72
C GLU A 249 -16.86 -0.47 14.87
N ARG A 250 -16.42 -0.20 16.11
CA ARG A 250 -17.06 -0.78 17.29
C ARG A 250 -18.44 -0.18 17.52
N MET A 251 -18.61 1.10 17.21
CA MET A 251 -19.89 1.80 17.31
C MET A 251 -20.82 1.47 16.14
N SER A 252 -20.28 1.21 14.94
CA SER A 252 -21.03 0.88 13.73
C SER A 252 -21.72 -0.48 13.77
N LYS A 253 -21.21 -1.42 14.57
CA LYS A 253 -21.91 -2.67 14.90
C LYS A 253 -23.29 -2.44 15.54
N LEU A 254 -23.61 -1.23 16.01
CA LEU A 254 -24.95 -0.86 16.50
C LEU A 254 -25.83 -0.06 15.51
N SER A 255 -25.32 0.46 14.38
CA SER A 255 -26.14 1.37 13.55
C SER A 255 -25.91 1.35 12.03
N TRP A 256 -25.20 0.36 11.48
CA TRP A 256 -25.11 0.19 10.03
C TRP A 256 -26.10 -0.90 9.64
N SER A 257 -27.38 -0.58 9.80
CA SER A 257 -28.49 -1.44 9.42
C SER A 257 -28.31 -1.91 7.99
N ASP A 258 -28.38 -3.23 7.79
CA ASP A 258 -28.16 -3.94 6.52
C ASP A 258 -29.24 -3.68 5.44
N ASN A 259 -29.95 -2.56 5.52
CA ASN A 259 -31.06 -2.19 4.64
C ASN A 259 -30.72 -1.10 3.62
N VAL A 260 -29.45 -0.72 3.46
CA VAL A 260 -29.06 0.10 2.30
C VAL A 260 -28.84 -0.87 1.14
N ALA A 261 -29.93 -1.22 0.46
CA ALA A 261 -29.85 -1.69 -0.90
C ALA A 261 -29.07 -0.61 -1.67
N CYS A 262 -27.94 -0.96 -2.26
CA CYS A 262 -27.19 -0.07 -3.14
C CYS A 262 -28.02 0.19 -4.40
N ASP A 263 -28.97 1.12 -4.30
CA ASP A 263 -29.54 1.75 -5.48
C ASP A 263 -28.44 2.63 -6.10
N PRO A 264 -28.21 2.57 -7.42
CA PRO A 264 -27.21 3.40 -8.10
C PRO A 264 -27.45 4.91 -7.92
N GLU A 265 -28.67 5.31 -7.54
CA GLU A 265 -29.03 6.70 -7.27
C GLU A 265 -28.67 7.17 -5.85
N ASP A 266 -28.36 6.26 -4.92
CA ASP A 266 -28.06 6.59 -3.52
C ASP A 266 -26.55 6.78 -3.24
N LEU A 267 -25.71 6.67 -4.28
CA LEU A 267 -24.28 7.03 -4.25
C LEU A 267 -24.04 8.52 -3.92
N GLY A 268 -25.09 9.35 -3.90
CA GLY A 268 -25.03 10.75 -3.47
C GLY A 268 -25.13 10.97 -1.96
N ASN A 269 -25.66 10.01 -1.19
CA ASN A 269 -25.93 10.16 0.25
C ASN A 269 -24.81 9.57 1.11
N PHE A 270 -23.57 10.00 0.88
CA PHE A 270 -22.52 9.76 1.86
C PHE A 270 -22.87 10.50 3.15
N PRO A 271 -22.77 9.87 4.34
CA PRO A 271 -23.04 10.54 5.60
C PRO A 271 -22.19 11.80 5.67
N GLU A 272 -22.80 12.94 6.04
CA GLU A 272 -22.09 14.20 6.17
C GLU A 272 -20.76 13.96 6.91
N LEU A 273 -19.66 14.31 6.24
CA LEU A 273 -18.28 14.15 6.72
C LEU A 273 -18.05 15.12 7.91
N LYS A 274 -18.71 14.86 9.04
CA LYS A 274 -18.76 15.71 10.23
C LYS A 274 -17.58 15.51 11.17
N LYS A 275 -16.94 14.34 11.13
CA LYS A 275 -15.85 13.97 12.05
C LYS A 275 -14.62 13.55 11.25
N ASP A 276 -13.49 14.17 11.55
CA ASP A 276 -12.20 13.73 11.06
C ASP A 276 -11.80 12.43 11.77
N LEU A 277 -11.83 11.31 11.04
CA LEU A 277 -11.41 9.99 11.55
C LEU A 277 -9.90 9.79 11.52
N TRP A 278 -9.15 10.71 10.92
CA TRP A 278 -7.69 10.67 10.90
C TRP A 278 -7.06 11.42 12.08
N ILE A 279 -7.88 11.88 13.02
CA ILE A 279 -7.40 12.51 14.25
C ILE A 279 -6.62 11.50 15.10
N ASN A 280 -5.46 11.91 15.59
CA ASN A 280 -4.52 11.08 16.36
C ASN A 280 -4.03 9.82 15.60
N THR A 281 -4.19 9.76 14.28
CA THR A 281 -3.55 8.72 13.48
C THR A 281 -2.04 8.91 13.51
N LYS A 282 -1.32 7.80 13.69
CA LYS A 282 0.15 7.75 13.60
C LYS A 282 0.57 6.61 12.68
N ALA A 283 1.69 6.82 12.02
CA ALA A 283 2.36 5.79 11.26
C ALA A 283 3.69 5.44 11.91
N PHE A 284 4.06 4.17 11.85
CA PHE A 284 5.32 3.65 12.36
C PHE A 284 5.97 2.84 11.25
N TRP A 285 7.27 3.00 11.06
CA TRP A 285 7.99 2.23 10.05
C TRP A 285 9.30 1.67 10.58
N TYR A 286 9.74 0.56 9.98
CA TYR A 286 11.04 -0.05 10.24
C TYR A 286 11.54 -0.77 8.98
N SER A 287 12.85 -0.95 8.89
CA SER A 287 13.48 -1.67 7.78
C SER A 287 13.54 -3.18 8.04
N LEU A 288 13.35 -3.98 6.99
CA LEU A 288 13.55 -5.43 6.98
C LEU A 288 14.97 -5.83 6.58
N SER A 289 15.84 -4.88 6.24
CA SER A 289 17.23 -5.15 5.86
C SER A 289 17.96 -5.96 6.95
N MET A 290 18.86 -6.83 6.49
CA MET A 290 19.70 -7.69 7.34
C MET A 290 20.80 -6.88 8.03
#